data_AF-G1VHV7-F1
#
_entry.id   AF-G1VHV7-F1
#
_cell.length_a   1.000
_cell.length_b   1.000
_cell.length_c   1.000
_cell.angle_alpha   90.00
_cell.angle_beta   90.00
_cell.angle_gamma   90.00
#
_symmetry.space_group_name_H-M   'P 1'
#
loop_
_entity.id
_entity.type
_entity.pdbx_description
1 polymer ?
#
loop_
_entity_poly.entity_id
_entity_poly.type
_entity_poly.pdbx_seq_one_letter_code
_entity_poly.pdbx_strand_id
1 'polypeptide(L)'
;MRTITDEHLQAYQEGGCLQKLFDVIKEDPALSFEIRMNNKVMIYYHKDRILTISYFKGKPSIDTLSEKYYKNATPPSVSFEDGDLIQTLRDKSQLRQYFREAKRLVGSYKAGVEFEVQQNIALGNRSFSNRFVVVDMEWQLPQSDIKKEERISRTRIDLVVVDTQKNDKGENDVYLGELKVGMDATDGKSGIVDHIKKTNKIMSNPKACAVLRADVERIIRQKAALGLLEGDYTGLNLSDTPRMMLILAYRGNEEKEALKEQVEKAQDEAKAEGMAVPLIVWHNEQIILDV
;
A
#
# COMPACT_ATOMS: atom_id res chain seq x y z
N MET A 1 11.74 -10.52 -1.53
CA MET A 1 11.86 -9.32 -0.68
C MET A 1 11.42 -8.10 -1.48
N ARG A 2 10.69 -7.18 -0.85
CA ARG A 2 10.31 -5.87 -1.40
C ARG A 2 11.42 -4.88 -1.13
N THR A 3 12.19 -4.58 -2.17
CA THR A 3 13.34 -3.69 -2.06
C THR A 3 13.77 -3.27 -3.46
N ILE A 4 14.30 -2.06 -3.57
CA ILE A 4 15.03 -1.61 -4.76
C ILE A 4 16.53 -1.55 -4.48
N THR A 5 17.36 -1.61 -5.52
CA THR A 5 18.82 -1.47 -5.38
C THR A 5 19.19 -0.03 -5.03
N ASP A 6 20.38 0.19 -4.48
CA ASP A 6 20.88 1.54 -4.21
C ASP A 6 20.98 2.37 -5.50
N GLU A 7 21.36 1.74 -6.61
CA GLU A 7 21.38 2.37 -7.93
C GLU A 7 19.98 2.85 -8.36
N HIS A 8 18.94 2.02 -8.14
CA HIS A 8 17.57 2.40 -8.44
C HIS A 8 17.06 3.50 -7.50
N LEU A 9 17.45 3.44 -6.21
CA LEU A 9 17.13 4.50 -5.24
C LEU A 9 17.76 5.83 -5.65
N GLN A 10 19.05 5.83 -6.02
CA GLN A 10 19.77 7.00 -6.51
C GLN A 10 19.17 7.58 -7.78
N ALA A 11 18.58 6.76 -8.65
CA ALA A 11 17.92 7.24 -9.86
C ALA A 11 16.76 8.21 -9.57
N TYR A 12 16.14 8.15 -8.38
CA TYR A 12 15.10 9.08 -7.95
C TYR A 12 15.61 10.32 -7.21
N GLN A 13 16.87 10.30 -6.75
CA GLN A 13 17.47 11.39 -6.01
C GLN A 13 17.97 12.50 -6.94
N GLU A 14 18.52 13.57 -6.36
CA GLU A 14 19.03 14.71 -7.11
C GLU A 14 20.05 14.31 -8.19
N GLY A 15 19.80 14.74 -9.44
CA GLY A 15 20.62 14.39 -10.60
C GLY A 15 20.30 13.02 -11.22
N GLY A 16 19.43 12.22 -10.60
CA GLY A 16 18.99 10.92 -11.10
C GLY A 16 18.04 11.02 -12.30
N CYS A 17 18.06 10.03 -13.18
CA CYS A 17 17.25 10.04 -14.40
C CYS A 17 15.73 9.90 -14.16
N LEU A 18 15.32 9.45 -12.97
CA LEU A 18 13.92 9.34 -12.56
C LEU A 18 13.50 10.49 -11.63
N GLN A 19 14.38 11.44 -11.30
CA GLN A 19 14.10 12.53 -10.35
C GLN A 19 12.82 13.30 -10.71
N LYS A 20 12.68 13.75 -11.97
CA LYS A 20 11.51 14.54 -12.39
C LYS A 20 10.21 13.73 -12.37
N LEU A 21 10.27 12.43 -12.66
CA LEU A 21 9.13 11.53 -12.51
C LEU A 21 8.75 11.39 -11.04
N PHE A 22 9.75 11.19 -10.17
CA PHE A 22 9.53 11.12 -8.73
C PHE A 22 8.96 12.41 -8.15
N ASP A 23 9.47 13.58 -8.54
CA ASP A 23 8.92 14.87 -8.13
C ASP A 23 7.43 14.97 -8.47
N VAL A 24 7.05 14.64 -9.71
CA VAL A 24 5.65 14.69 -10.14
C VAL A 24 4.79 13.71 -9.34
N ILE A 25 5.31 12.52 -9.01
CA ILE A 25 4.60 11.56 -8.15
C ILE A 25 4.44 12.11 -6.73
N LYS A 26 5.49 12.70 -6.16
CA LYS A 26 5.51 13.24 -4.80
C LYS A 26 4.64 14.48 -4.63
N GLU A 27 4.53 15.31 -5.67
CA GLU A 27 3.68 16.50 -5.74
C GLU A 27 2.17 16.15 -5.79
N ASP A 28 1.79 14.93 -6.20
CA ASP A 28 0.40 14.51 -6.36
C ASP A 28 -0.06 13.60 -5.19
N PRO A 29 -0.82 14.13 -4.21
CA PRO A 29 -1.21 13.37 -3.03
C PRO A 29 -2.16 12.20 -3.33
N ALA A 30 -2.76 12.16 -4.52
CA ALA A 30 -3.63 11.05 -4.93
C ALA A 30 -2.83 9.83 -5.43
N LEU A 31 -1.52 9.98 -5.63
CA LEU A 31 -0.65 8.89 -6.09
C LEU A 31 0.08 8.27 -4.90
N SER A 32 0.18 6.94 -4.91
CA SER A 32 1.08 6.24 -3.99
C SER A 32 2.29 5.64 -4.67
N PHE A 33 3.45 5.87 -4.09
CA PHE A 33 4.73 5.27 -4.46
C PHE A 33 4.98 4.03 -3.62
N GLU A 34 5.01 2.86 -4.25
CA GLU A 34 5.10 1.60 -3.54
C GLU A 34 6.23 0.70 -4.04
N ILE A 35 7.11 0.30 -3.11
CA ILE A 35 8.23 -0.60 -3.41
C ILE A 35 7.72 -2.03 -3.53
N ARG A 36 8.17 -2.74 -4.57
CA ARG A 36 7.76 -4.10 -4.89
C ARG A 36 8.97 -5.00 -5.05
N MET A 37 8.70 -6.29 -5.24
CA MET A 37 9.75 -7.27 -5.52
C MET A 37 10.47 -7.00 -6.84
N ASN A 38 11.63 -7.62 -7.01
CA ASN A 38 12.38 -7.65 -8.27
C ASN A 38 12.84 -6.27 -8.74
N ASN A 39 13.28 -5.43 -7.80
CA ASN A 39 13.76 -4.08 -8.07
C ASN A 39 12.72 -3.21 -8.80
N LYS A 40 11.45 -3.31 -8.40
CA LYS A 40 10.34 -2.57 -9.00
C LYS A 40 9.72 -1.58 -8.03
N VAL A 41 9.24 -0.48 -8.58
CA VAL A 41 8.33 0.45 -7.94
C VAL A 41 7.02 0.42 -8.71
N MET A 42 5.89 0.44 -8.01
CA MET A 42 4.58 0.59 -8.60
C MET A 42 3.95 1.89 -8.09
N ILE A 43 3.35 2.63 -9.02
CA ILE A 43 2.58 3.82 -8.71
C ILE A 43 1.11 3.45 -8.78
N TYR A 44 0.39 3.74 -7.70
CA TYR A 44 -1.03 3.45 -7.56
C TYR A 44 -1.85 4.73 -7.57
N TYR A 45 -3.07 4.61 -8.09
CA TYR A 45 -4.17 5.55 -7.91
C TYR A 45 -5.44 4.73 -7.68
N HIS A 46 -6.14 4.97 -6.57
CA HIS A 46 -7.39 4.28 -6.21
C HIS A 46 -7.29 2.74 -6.25
N LYS A 47 -6.24 2.22 -5.60
CA LYS A 47 -5.85 0.81 -5.54
C LYS A 47 -5.39 0.18 -6.86
N ASP A 48 -5.40 0.92 -7.97
CA ASP A 48 -4.96 0.43 -9.26
C ASP A 48 -3.55 0.87 -9.60
N ARG A 49 -2.76 -0.08 -10.06
CA ARG A 49 -1.42 0.17 -10.59
C ARG A 49 -1.54 0.91 -11.91
N ILE A 50 -1.14 2.16 -11.93
CA ILE A 50 -1.15 3.00 -13.14
C ILE A 50 0.24 3.11 -13.78
N LEU A 51 1.31 2.76 -13.09
CA LEU A 51 2.67 2.77 -13.64
C LEU A 51 3.56 1.78 -12.88
N THR A 52 4.45 1.07 -13.57
CA THR A 52 5.52 0.26 -12.95
C THR A 52 6.87 0.75 -13.45
N ILE A 53 7.81 0.93 -12.53
CA ILE A 53 9.19 1.33 -12.81
C ILE A 53 10.08 0.15 -12.47
N SER A 54 10.88 -0.28 -13.43
CA SER A 54 12.00 -1.21 -13.22
C SER A 54 13.30 -0.48 -13.52
N TYR A 55 14.39 -0.88 -12.88
CA TYR A 55 15.70 -0.30 -13.14
C TYR A 55 16.76 -1.39 -13.19
N PHE A 56 17.58 -1.40 -14.25
CA PHE A 56 18.62 -2.41 -14.41
C PHE A 56 19.80 -1.84 -15.17
N LYS A 57 21.00 -1.89 -14.55
CA LYS A 57 22.27 -1.47 -15.17
C LYS A 57 22.19 -0.06 -15.77
N GLY A 58 21.78 0.91 -14.97
CA GLY A 58 21.68 2.32 -15.36
C GLY A 58 20.48 2.68 -16.23
N LYS A 59 19.59 1.72 -16.55
CA LYS A 59 18.47 1.94 -17.47
C LYS A 59 17.12 1.74 -16.79
N PRO A 60 16.24 2.76 -16.81
CA PRO A 60 14.86 2.59 -16.41
C PRO A 60 14.07 1.86 -17.49
N SER A 61 13.01 1.17 -17.08
CA SER A 61 11.96 0.61 -17.94
C SER A 61 10.61 0.88 -17.28
N ILE A 62 9.65 1.33 -18.07
CA ILE A 62 8.35 1.79 -17.57
C ILE A 62 7.24 0.97 -18.22
N ASP A 63 6.46 0.27 -17.40
CA ASP A 63 5.18 -0.31 -17.84
C ASP A 63 4.05 0.66 -17.48
N THR A 64 3.28 1.09 -18.49
CA THR A 64 2.19 2.06 -18.32
C THR A 64 0.86 1.42 -17.92
N LEU A 65 -0.21 2.22 -17.92
CA LEU A 65 -1.57 1.81 -17.58
C LEU A 65 -2.00 0.60 -18.43
N SER A 66 -2.69 -0.35 -17.80
CA SER A 66 -3.18 -1.54 -18.51
C SER A 66 -4.30 -1.21 -19.50
N GLU A 67 -4.27 -1.86 -20.66
CA GLU A 67 -5.30 -1.75 -21.71
C GLU A 67 -6.74 -1.94 -21.21
N LYS A 68 -6.95 -2.71 -20.14
CA LYS A 68 -8.29 -2.91 -19.58
C LYS A 68 -9.04 -1.61 -19.24
N TYR A 69 -8.32 -0.53 -18.92
CA TYR A 69 -8.92 0.78 -18.59
C TYR A 69 -9.26 1.64 -19.81
N TYR A 70 -8.72 1.32 -20.99
CA TYR A 70 -8.94 2.07 -22.22
C TYR A 70 -9.29 1.20 -23.41
N LYS A 71 -9.77 -0.03 -23.18
CA LYS A 71 -10.20 -0.96 -24.24
C LYS A 71 -11.18 -0.31 -25.24
N ASN A 72 -12.02 0.61 -24.74
CA ASN A 72 -13.00 1.36 -25.53
C ASN A 72 -12.77 2.89 -25.45
N ALA A 73 -11.55 3.33 -25.15
CA ALA A 73 -11.20 4.74 -25.00
C ALA A 73 -9.81 5.03 -25.59
N THR A 74 -9.44 6.30 -25.69
CA THR A 74 -8.09 6.68 -26.11
C THR A 74 -7.09 6.37 -24.98
N PRO A 75 -5.98 5.66 -25.26
CA PRO A 75 -4.91 5.46 -24.28
C PRO A 75 -4.27 6.80 -23.87
N PRO A 76 -3.47 6.83 -22.78
CA PRO A 76 -2.61 7.96 -22.49
C PRO A 76 -1.73 8.28 -23.71
N SER A 77 -1.64 9.57 -24.04
CA SER A 77 -0.95 10.10 -25.22
C SER A 77 0.58 10.15 -25.07
N VAL A 78 1.07 9.98 -23.85
CA VAL A 78 2.49 10.08 -23.50
C VAL A 78 3.17 8.73 -23.67
N SER A 79 4.21 8.69 -24.51
CA SER A 79 5.02 7.50 -24.77
C SER A 79 6.13 7.34 -23.72
N PHE A 80 6.32 6.10 -23.28
CA PHE A 80 7.48 5.67 -22.48
C PHE A 80 8.29 4.58 -23.21
N GLU A 81 8.13 4.46 -24.53
CA GLU A 81 8.92 3.54 -25.35
C GLU A 81 10.39 3.97 -25.39
N ASP A 82 11.30 3.02 -25.65
CA ASP A 82 12.76 3.23 -25.52
C ASP A 82 13.29 4.44 -26.32
N GLY A 83 12.68 4.77 -27.46
CA GLY A 83 13.05 5.93 -28.29
C GLY A 83 12.75 7.29 -27.64
N ASP A 84 11.66 7.37 -26.86
CA ASP A 84 11.15 8.61 -26.26
C ASP A 84 11.44 8.69 -24.76
N LEU A 85 11.71 7.55 -24.10
CA LEU A 85 11.73 7.40 -22.64
C LEU A 85 12.57 8.47 -21.94
N ILE A 86 13.80 8.70 -22.39
CA ILE A 86 14.70 9.68 -21.75
C ILE A 86 14.19 11.11 -21.91
N GLN A 87 13.56 11.44 -23.05
CA GLN A 87 12.95 12.74 -23.27
C GLN A 87 11.72 12.91 -22.37
N THR A 88 10.84 11.91 -22.33
CA THR A 88 9.65 11.90 -21.47
C THR A 88 10.04 12.07 -19.99
N LEU A 89 11.01 11.31 -19.50
CA LEU A 89 11.50 11.41 -18.11
C LEU A 89 12.12 12.78 -17.78
N ARG A 90 12.53 13.56 -18.78
CA ARG A 90 13.07 14.91 -18.59
C ARG A 90 12.00 16.00 -18.64
N ASP A 91 10.77 15.69 -19.02
CA ASP A 91 9.69 16.66 -19.25
C ASP A 91 8.57 16.51 -18.20
N LYS A 92 8.57 17.36 -17.16
CA LYS A 92 7.53 17.36 -16.12
C LYS A 92 6.12 17.55 -16.71
N SER A 93 5.96 18.27 -17.82
CA SER A 93 4.65 18.52 -18.43
C SER A 93 4.08 17.23 -19.02
N GLN A 94 4.90 16.45 -19.73
CA GLN A 94 4.49 15.13 -20.23
C GLN A 94 4.18 14.16 -19.09
N LEU A 95 5.01 14.15 -18.05
CA LEU A 95 4.79 13.27 -16.88
C LEU A 95 3.46 13.60 -16.17
N ARG A 96 3.17 14.89 -15.95
CA ARG A 96 1.88 15.33 -15.40
C ARG A 96 0.71 15.00 -16.32
N GLN A 97 0.90 15.17 -17.64
CA GLN A 97 -0.11 14.81 -18.62
C GLN A 97 -0.45 13.32 -18.56
N TYR A 98 0.56 12.45 -18.49
CA TYR A 98 0.36 11.01 -18.34
C TYR A 98 -0.49 10.69 -17.12
N PHE A 99 -0.12 11.19 -15.94
CA PHE A 99 -0.85 10.90 -14.71
C PHE A 99 -2.27 11.45 -14.75
N ARG A 100 -2.49 12.65 -15.31
CA ARG A 100 -3.83 13.20 -15.51
C ARG A 100 -4.71 12.29 -16.38
N GLU A 101 -4.17 11.81 -17.50
CA GLU A 101 -4.90 10.95 -18.43
C GLU A 101 -5.16 9.56 -17.85
N ALA A 102 -4.17 8.98 -17.17
CA ALA A 102 -4.30 7.69 -16.51
C ALA A 102 -5.34 7.73 -15.37
N LYS A 103 -5.29 8.76 -14.52
CA LYS A 103 -6.28 8.96 -13.44
C LYS A 103 -7.69 9.09 -13.99
N ARG A 104 -7.88 9.86 -15.06
CA ARG A 104 -9.18 10.00 -15.73
C ARG A 104 -9.72 8.66 -16.20
N LEU A 105 -8.90 7.84 -16.86
CA LEU A 105 -9.32 6.52 -17.37
C LEU A 105 -9.69 5.56 -16.24
N VAL A 106 -8.90 5.52 -15.16
CA VAL A 106 -9.22 4.72 -13.95
C VAL A 106 -10.52 5.21 -13.32
N GLY A 107 -10.69 6.52 -13.14
CA GLY A 107 -11.89 7.10 -12.57
C GLY A 107 -13.15 6.78 -13.38
N SER A 108 -13.08 6.88 -14.71
CA SER A 108 -14.19 6.49 -15.59
C SER A 108 -14.50 4.98 -15.53
N TYR A 109 -13.47 4.13 -15.45
CA TYR A 109 -13.63 2.68 -15.34
C TYR A 109 -14.28 2.26 -14.01
N LYS A 110 -14.09 3.06 -12.95
CA LYS A 110 -14.51 2.78 -11.58
C LYS A 110 -15.59 3.74 -11.04
N ALA A 111 -16.31 4.41 -11.92
CA ALA A 111 -17.31 5.40 -11.52
C ALA A 111 -18.28 4.82 -10.48
N GLY A 112 -18.41 5.51 -9.34
CA GLY A 112 -19.31 5.11 -8.24
C GLY A 112 -18.72 4.15 -7.20
N VAL A 113 -17.43 3.84 -7.24
CA VAL A 113 -16.79 3.01 -6.21
C VAL A 113 -15.81 3.82 -5.36
N GLU A 114 -15.90 3.68 -4.04
CA GLU A 114 -15.09 4.47 -3.12
C GLU A 114 -13.75 3.79 -2.79
N PHE A 115 -12.68 4.35 -3.36
CA PHE A 115 -11.31 3.84 -3.21
C PHE A 115 -10.36 4.85 -2.56
N GLU A 116 -10.87 6.01 -2.19
CA GLU A 116 -10.07 7.13 -1.66
C GLU A 116 -9.60 6.86 -0.24
N VAL A 117 -10.45 6.23 0.57
CA VAL A 117 -10.25 5.96 2.00
C VAL A 117 -8.87 5.39 2.33
N GLN A 118 -8.45 4.30 1.67
CA GLN A 118 -7.16 3.65 1.97
C GLN A 118 -5.97 4.59 1.71
N GLN A 119 -6.01 5.34 0.60
CA GLN A 119 -4.94 6.27 0.25
C GLN A 119 -4.96 7.49 1.16
N ASN A 120 -6.13 8.00 1.56
CA ASN A 120 -6.26 9.11 2.50
C ASN A 120 -5.70 8.72 3.88
N ILE A 121 -6.00 7.51 4.36
CA ILE A 121 -5.41 6.96 5.58
C ILE A 121 -3.89 6.86 5.43
N ALA A 122 -3.38 6.31 4.32
CA ALA A 122 -1.94 6.22 4.08
C ALA A 122 -1.28 7.60 4.07
N LEU A 123 -1.87 8.57 3.37
CA LEU A 123 -1.37 9.94 3.23
C LEU A 123 -1.28 10.67 4.57
N GLY A 124 -2.28 10.50 5.44
CA GLY A 124 -2.33 11.09 6.78
C GLY A 124 -1.39 10.44 7.79
N ASN A 125 -0.83 9.26 7.49
CA ASN A 125 -0.03 8.46 8.42
C ASN A 125 1.39 8.19 7.87
N ARG A 126 2.06 9.21 7.33
CA ARG A 126 3.44 9.12 6.79
C ARG A 126 4.55 9.56 7.75
N SER A 127 4.21 10.06 8.93
CA SER A 127 5.18 10.62 9.87
C SER A 127 5.36 9.73 11.10
N PHE A 128 6.60 9.40 11.45
CA PHE A 128 6.98 8.73 12.71
C PHE A 128 6.72 9.56 13.97
N SER A 129 6.32 10.82 13.83
CA SER A 129 5.75 11.60 14.95
C SER A 129 4.31 11.19 15.29
N ASN A 130 3.62 10.51 14.37
CA ASN A 130 2.30 9.93 14.64
C ASN A 130 2.45 8.62 15.41
N ARG A 131 1.38 8.22 16.10
CA ARG A 131 1.31 6.88 16.69
C ARG A 131 1.39 5.79 15.63
N PHE A 132 0.62 5.91 14.55
CA PHE A 132 0.56 4.92 13.49
C PHE A 132 1.20 5.47 12.22
N VAL A 133 2.07 4.66 11.61
CA VAL A 133 2.71 4.97 10.33
C VAL A 133 2.39 3.89 9.32
N VAL A 134 1.75 4.27 8.21
CA VAL A 134 1.49 3.37 7.08
C VAL A 134 2.76 3.28 6.24
N VAL A 135 3.35 2.09 6.17
CA VAL A 135 4.63 1.88 5.48
C VAL A 135 4.47 1.29 4.09
N ASP A 136 3.43 0.48 3.85
CA ASP A 136 3.15 -0.15 2.56
C ASP A 136 1.64 -0.33 2.37
N MET A 137 1.21 -0.33 1.12
CA MET A 137 -0.14 -0.70 0.73
C MET A 137 -0.13 -1.95 -0.13
N GLU A 138 -1.21 -2.74 -0.08
CA GLU A 138 -1.39 -3.91 -0.94
C GLU A 138 -0.25 -4.93 -0.75
N TRP A 139 0.19 -5.13 0.50
CA TRP A 139 1.24 -6.08 0.83
C TRP A 139 0.75 -7.52 0.62
N GLN A 140 1.61 -8.36 0.07
CA GLN A 140 1.33 -9.77 -0.12
C GLN A 140 2.63 -10.52 0.08
N LEU A 141 2.56 -11.60 0.86
CA LEU A 141 3.70 -12.47 1.10
C LEU A 141 4.25 -12.98 -0.25
N PRO A 142 5.54 -12.75 -0.54
CA PRO A 142 6.19 -13.33 -1.71
C PRO A 142 6.33 -14.84 -1.54
N GLN A 143 5.79 -15.60 -2.50
CA GLN A 143 5.79 -17.07 -2.44
C GLN A 143 6.23 -17.73 -3.76
N SER A 144 6.86 -16.98 -4.68
CA SER A 144 7.33 -17.51 -5.97
C SER A 144 8.32 -18.67 -5.77
N ASP A 145 9.20 -18.52 -4.79
CA ASP A 145 10.31 -19.44 -4.51
C ASP A 145 9.92 -20.51 -3.48
N ILE A 146 8.67 -20.48 -2.99
CA ILE A 146 8.12 -21.47 -2.07
C ILE A 146 7.44 -22.58 -2.90
N LYS A 147 7.71 -23.84 -2.54
CA LYS A 147 7.04 -25.00 -3.16
C LYS A 147 5.53 -24.92 -2.96
N LYS A 148 4.73 -25.35 -3.95
CA LYS A 148 3.27 -25.12 -3.97
C LYS A 148 2.58 -25.66 -2.71
N GLU A 149 3.02 -26.81 -2.22
CA GLU A 149 2.55 -27.51 -1.03
C GLU A 149 2.87 -26.81 0.29
N GLU A 150 3.89 -25.94 0.31
CA GLU A 150 4.30 -25.15 1.48
C GLU A 150 3.70 -23.73 1.45
N ARG A 151 2.99 -23.36 0.37
CA ARG A 151 2.42 -22.02 0.24
C ARG A 151 1.22 -21.86 1.15
N ILE A 152 1.17 -20.71 1.81
CA ILE A 152 -0.06 -20.24 2.46
C ILE A 152 -0.99 -19.63 1.43
N SER A 153 -2.28 -19.60 1.74
CA SER A 153 -3.30 -18.99 0.87
C SER A 153 -2.92 -17.55 0.51
N ARG A 154 -3.03 -17.20 -0.78
CA ARG A 154 -2.70 -15.86 -1.24
C ARG A 154 -3.67 -14.87 -0.62
N THR A 155 -3.09 -13.96 0.15
CA THR A 155 -3.80 -12.90 0.84
C THR A 155 -3.12 -11.60 0.52
N ARG A 156 -3.91 -10.55 0.35
CA ARG A 156 -3.42 -9.21 0.18
C ARG A 156 -3.87 -8.42 1.39
N ILE A 157 -2.92 -7.76 2.02
CA ILE A 157 -3.12 -6.91 3.19
C ILE A 157 -3.27 -5.49 2.65
N ASP A 158 -4.37 -4.82 3.00
CA ASP A 158 -4.63 -3.47 2.53
C ASP A 158 -3.51 -2.53 2.98
N LEU A 159 -3.21 -2.51 4.28
CA LEU A 159 -2.22 -1.60 4.87
C LEU A 159 -1.24 -2.35 5.77
N VAL A 160 0.05 -2.06 5.64
CA VAL A 160 1.04 -2.44 6.65
C VAL A 160 1.35 -1.21 7.48
N VAL A 161 1.14 -1.31 8.79
CA VAL A 161 1.21 -0.18 9.71
C VAL A 161 2.22 -0.49 10.82
N VAL A 162 3.02 0.50 11.22
CA VAL A 162 3.90 0.42 12.39
C VAL A 162 3.30 1.29 13.49
N ASP A 163 3.17 0.75 14.70
CA ASP A 163 2.91 1.55 15.91
C ASP A 163 4.25 2.04 16.47
N THR A 164 4.42 3.36 16.52
CA THR A 164 5.62 4.02 17.02
C THR A 164 5.73 3.93 18.54
N GLN A 165 4.64 3.60 19.23
CA GLN A 165 4.66 3.29 20.65
C GLN A 165 5.19 1.87 20.88
N LYS A 166 6.01 1.74 21.93
CA LYS A 166 6.51 0.44 22.38
C LYS A 166 5.40 -0.30 23.11
N ASN A 167 5.25 -1.58 22.80
CA ASN A 167 4.43 -2.53 23.53
C ASN A 167 5.08 -2.90 24.87
N ASP A 168 4.43 -3.77 25.65
CA ASP A 168 4.90 -4.19 26.98
C ASP A 168 6.27 -4.89 26.97
N LYS A 169 6.75 -5.34 25.79
CA LYS A 169 8.07 -5.95 25.59
C LYS A 169 9.13 -4.94 25.15
N GLY A 170 8.79 -3.66 25.00
CA GLY A 170 9.70 -2.65 24.49
C GLY A 170 9.88 -2.69 22.96
N GLU A 171 9.00 -3.38 22.24
CA GLU A 171 9.01 -3.53 20.78
C GLU A 171 7.92 -2.69 20.13
N ASN A 172 8.08 -2.34 18.85
CA ASN A 172 7.10 -1.63 18.03
C ASN A 172 6.26 -2.66 17.26
N ASP A 173 4.96 -2.68 17.51
CA ASP A 173 4.06 -3.62 16.83
C ASP A 173 3.95 -3.27 15.34
N VAL A 174 4.06 -4.30 14.50
CA VAL A 174 3.69 -4.24 13.08
C VAL A 174 2.27 -4.78 12.91
N TYR A 175 1.39 -3.99 12.31
CA TYR A 175 0.00 -4.37 12.04
C TYR A 175 -0.22 -4.73 10.58
N LEU A 176 -0.88 -5.87 10.36
CA LEU A 176 -1.53 -6.24 9.12
C LEU A 176 -2.95 -5.68 9.14
N GLY A 177 -3.13 -4.55 8.46
CA GLY A 177 -4.36 -3.77 8.40
C GLY A 177 -5.31 -4.26 7.31
N GLU A 178 -6.54 -4.53 7.71
CA GLU A 178 -7.68 -4.79 6.83
C GLU A 178 -8.63 -3.59 6.89
N LEU A 179 -8.99 -3.04 5.73
CA LEU A 179 -9.89 -1.89 5.63
C LEU A 179 -11.30 -2.33 5.23
N LYS A 180 -12.29 -1.93 6.01
CA LYS A 180 -13.72 -2.05 5.67
C LYS A 180 -14.34 -0.67 5.55
N VAL A 181 -15.09 -0.46 4.48
CA VAL A 181 -15.70 0.84 4.14
C VAL A 181 -17.21 0.64 3.96
N GLY A 182 -18.01 1.36 4.75
CA GLY A 182 -19.46 1.42 4.62
C GLY A 182 -20.17 0.06 4.57
N MET A 183 -21.32 0.05 3.87
CA MET A 183 -22.17 -1.14 3.71
C MET A 183 -21.63 -2.15 2.70
N ASP A 184 -20.78 -1.74 1.74
CA ASP A 184 -20.18 -2.66 0.76
C ASP A 184 -19.31 -3.76 1.42
N ALA A 185 -18.93 -3.55 2.68
CA ALA A 185 -18.20 -4.52 3.49
C ALA A 185 -19.03 -5.73 3.94
N THR A 186 -20.37 -5.68 3.90
CA THR A 186 -21.24 -6.77 4.38
C THR A 186 -21.53 -7.84 3.32
N ASP A 187 -21.38 -7.51 2.03
CA ASP A 187 -21.88 -8.32 0.92
C ASP A 187 -20.78 -9.01 0.08
N GLY A 188 -19.51 -8.91 0.50
CA GLY A 188 -18.36 -9.45 -0.22
C GLY A 188 -18.25 -10.98 -0.23
N LYS A 189 -17.76 -11.56 -1.35
CA LYS A 189 -17.50 -13.02 -1.53
C LYS A 189 -16.46 -13.62 -0.56
N SER A 190 -15.67 -12.79 0.11
CA SER A 190 -14.67 -13.17 1.13
C SER A 190 -14.88 -12.24 2.33
N GLY A 191 -15.57 -12.77 3.35
CA GLY A 191 -15.94 -12.01 4.54
C GLY A 191 -14.77 -11.80 5.51
N ILE A 192 -14.99 -10.98 6.53
CA ILE A 192 -14.00 -10.66 7.57
C ILE A 192 -13.36 -11.92 8.22
N VAL A 193 -14.14 -12.98 8.39
CA VAL A 193 -13.70 -14.29 8.89
C VAL A 193 -12.60 -14.90 8.02
N ASP A 194 -12.72 -14.86 6.69
CA ASP A 194 -11.72 -15.43 5.79
C ASP A 194 -10.42 -14.61 5.86
N HIS A 195 -10.52 -13.28 5.99
CA HIS A 195 -9.37 -12.40 6.19
C HIS A 195 -8.67 -12.67 7.53
N ILE A 196 -9.41 -12.92 8.62
CA ILE A 196 -8.86 -13.32 9.92
C ILE A 196 -8.05 -14.62 9.79
N LYS A 197 -8.64 -15.68 9.23
CA LYS A 197 -7.96 -16.98 9.02
C LYS A 197 -6.71 -16.86 8.17
N LYS A 198 -6.80 -16.10 7.09
CA LYS A 198 -5.69 -15.86 6.17
C LYS A 198 -4.56 -15.06 6.82
N THR A 199 -4.90 -14.05 7.61
CA THR A 199 -3.93 -13.25 8.38
C THR A 199 -3.28 -14.09 9.47
N ASN A 200 -4.05 -14.95 10.16
CA ASN A 200 -3.53 -15.90 11.14
C ASN A 200 -2.46 -16.83 10.54
N LYS A 201 -2.68 -17.33 9.32
CA LYS A 201 -1.69 -18.17 8.61
C LYS A 201 -0.38 -17.45 8.32
N ILE A 202 -0.41 -16.12 8.15
CA ILE A 202 0.81 -15.31 8.03
C ILE A 202 1.46 -15.18 9.41
N MET A 203 0.70 -14.74 10.41
CA MET A 203 1.18 -14.50 11.79
C MET A 203 1.76 -15.76 12.48
N SER A 204 1.19 -16.93 12.20
CA SER A 204 1.62 -18.22 12.77
C SER A 204 2.81 -18.85 12.03
N ASN A 205 3.27 -18.25 10.93
CA ASN A 205 4.40 -18.76 10.15
C ASN A 205 5.66 -17.92 10.40
N PRO A 206 6.67 -18.44 11.13
CA PRO A 206 7.88 -17.68 11.46
C PRO A 206 8.65 -17.16 10.24
N LYS A 207 8.65 -17.91 9.12
CA LYS A 207 9.30 -17.46 7.87
C LYS A 207 8.53 -16.29 7.26
N ALA A 208 7.20 -16.34 7.27
CA ALA A 208 6.39 -15.25 6.76
C ALA A 208 6.55 -13.98 7.60
N CYS A 209 6.58 -14.10 8.92
CA CYS A 209 6.85 -12.99 9.83
C CYS A 209 8.24 -12.38 9.63
N ALA A 210 9.28 -13.20 9.49
CA ALA A 210 10.64 -12.71 9.21
C ALA A 210 10.72 -11.97 7.86
N VAL A 211 10.02 -12.47 6.82
CA VAL A 211 9.94 -11.80 5.51
C VAL A 211 9.21 -10.46 5.63
N LEU A 212 8.08 -10.41 6.34
CA LEU A 212 7.35 -9.16 6.57
C LEU A 212 8.23 -8.14 7.29
N ARG A 213 8.88 -8.53 8.40
CA ARG A 213 9.78 -7.66 9.17
C ARG A 213 10.88 -7.10 8.29
N ALA A 214 11.56 -7.95 7.52
CA ALA A 214 12.63 -7.53 6.61
C ALA A 214 12.12 -6.60 5.49
N ASP A 215 10.91 -6.85 4.96
CA ASP A 215 10.28 -5.96 3.99
C ASP A 215 9.97 -4.59 4.63
N VAL A 216 9.37 -4.55 5.83
CA VAL A 216 9.05 -3.31 6.55
C VAL A 216 10.30 -2.47 6.81
N GLU A 217 11.36 -3.05 7.38
CA GLU A 217 12.62 -2.34 7.66
C GLU A 217 13.23 -1.72 6.40
N ARG A 218 13.22 -2.46 5.29
CA ARG A 218 13.74 -1.98 4.00
C ARG A 218 12.86 -0.88 3.43
N ILE A 219 11.54 -1.06 3.44
CA ILE A 219 10.60 -0.07 2.93
C ILE A 219 10.71 1.23 3.71
N ILE A 220 10.77 1.18 5.05
CA ILE A 220 10.98 2.37 5.90
C ILE A 220 12.24 3.10 5.48
N ARG A 221 13.39 2.41 5.46
CA ARG A 221 14.68 3.03 5.11
C ARG A 221 14.64 3.68 3.72
N GLN A 222 14.10 2.98 2.73
CA GLN A 222 14.09 3.45 1.34
C GLN A 222 13.08 4.57 1.11
N LYS A 223 11.88 4.50 1.69
CA LYS A 223 10.89 5.58 1.62
C LYS A 223 11.33 6.81 2.42
N ALA A 224 11.97 6.64 3.57
CA ALA A 224 12.55 7.75 4.33
C ALA A 224 13.68 8.45 3.55
N ALA A 225 14.56 7.68 2.88
CA ALA A 225 15.62 8.24 2.03
C ALA A 225 15.09 9.04 0.81
N LEU A 226 13.84 8.78 0.41
CA LEU A 226 13.13 9.54 -0.62
C LEU A 226 12.25 10.68 -0.04
N GLY A 227 12.19 10.81 1.28
CA GLY A 227 11.30 11.74 1.97
C GLY A 227 9.82 11.46 1.69
N LEU A 228 9.45 10.18 1.54
CA LEU A 228 8.06 9.70 1.46
C LEU A 228 7.51 9.32 2.84
N LEU A 229 8.40 9.03 3.79
CA LEU A 229 8.11 8.93 5.22
C LEU A 229 8.91 10.00 5.94
N GLU A 230 8.29 10.61 6.94
CA GLU A 230 8.81 11.75 7.69
C GLU A 230 9.06 11.40 9.16
N GLY A 231 9.85 12.23 9.84
CA GLY A 231 10.17 12.02 11.25
C GLY A 231 11.30 11.04 11.51
N ASP A 232 11.72 10.96 12.77
CA ASP A 232 12.80 10.09 13.20
C ASP A 232 12.30 8.67 13.43
N TYR A 233 12.87 7.72 12.71
CA TYR A 233 12.60 6.28 12.85
C TYR A 233 13.76 5.54 13.53
N THR A 234 14.78 6.27 14.00
CA THR A 234 15.88 5.67 14.76
C THR A 234 15.36 5.07 16.06
N GLY A 235 15.88 3.90 16.43
CA GLY A 235 15.46 3.18 17.63
C GLY A 235 14.15 2.40 17.51
N LEU A 236 13.51 2.35 16.33
CA LEU A 236 12.45 1.39 16.06
C LEU A 236 12.96 -0.04 16.29
N ASN A 237 12.22 -0.78 17.10
CA ASN A 237 12.51 -2.18 17.40
C ASN A 237 11.29 -3.03 17.05
N LEU A 238 11.16 -3.42 15.78
CA LEU A 238 9.95 -4.10 15.31
C LEU A 238 9.74 -5.45 16.01
N SER A 239 8.48 -5.73 16.37
CA SER A 239 8.08 -7.02 16.92
C SER A 239 8.32 -8.16 15.92
N ASP A 240 8.69 -9.34 16.43
CA ASP A 240 8.90 -10.52 15.58
C ASP A 240 7.60 -11.06 14.99
N THR A 241 6.48 -10.87 15.71
CA THR A 241 5.17 -11.33 15.29
C THR A 241 4.28 -10.12 15.03
N PRO A 242 3.68 -10.00 13.83
CA PRO A 242 2.75 -8.91 13.56
C PRO A 242 1.42 -9.16 14.27
N ARG A 243 0.62 -8.11 14.37
CA ARG A 243 -0.76 -8.13 14.90
C ARG A 243 -1.74 -7.78 13.79
N MET A 244 -3.01 -8.05 14.01
CA MET A 244 -4.05 -7.62 13.08
C MET A 244 -4.65 -6.27 13.51
N MET A 245 -4.93 -5.41 12.53
CA MET A 245 -5.68 -4.17 12.71
C MET A 245 -6.90 -4.19 11.79
N LEU A 246 -8.06 -3.83 12.33
CA LEU A 246 -9.27 -3.60 11.54
C LEU A 246 -9.53 -2.11 11.49
N ILE A 247 -9.53 -1.57 10.28
CA ILE A 247 -9.76 -0.15 10.03
C ILE A 247 -11.15 -0.02 9.43
N LEU A 248 -12.02 0.73 10.09
CA LEU A 248 -13.45 0.78 9.83
C LEU A 248 -13.83 2.21 9.45
N ALA A 249 -14.06 2.43 8.17
CA ALA A 249 -14.44 3.72 7.61
C ALA A 249 -15.96 3.82 7.43
N TYR A 250 -16.56 4.88 7.96
CA TYR A 250 -18.02 5.09 7.95
C TYR A 250 -18.41 6.55 7.71
N ARG A 251 -19.57 6.75 7.07
CA ARG A 251 -20.20 8.03 6.71
C ARG A 251 -21.52 8.28 7.44
N GLY A 252 -21.68 7.71 8.63
CA GLY A 252 -22.86 7.94 9.47
C GLY A 252 -23.09 6.79 10.46
N ASN A 253 -24.16 6.92 11.24
CA ASN A 253 -24.47 5.94 12.28
C ASN A 253 -24.87 4.58 11.71
N GLU A 254 -25.62 4.53 10.60
CA GLU A 254 -26.06 3.26 10.00
C GLU A 254 -24.87 2.38 9.57
N GLU A 255 -23.94 2.94 8.79
CA GLU A 255 -22.70 2.25 8.41
C GLU A 255 -21.87 1.84 9.64
N LYS A 256 -21.79 2.71 10.65
CA LYS A 256 -21.07 2.42 11.89
C LYS A 256 -21.65 1.21 12.63
N GLU A 257 -22.97 1.14 12.76
CA GLU A 257 -23.64 -0.01 13.40
C GLU A 257 -23.43 -1.29 12.59
N ALA A 258 -23.55 -1.25 11.26
CA ALA A 258 -23.28 -2.42 10.41
C ALA A 258 -21.83 -2.93 10.56
N LEU A 259 -20.86 -2.02 10.67
CA LEU A 259 -19.45 -2.37 10.89
C LEU A 259 -19.20 -2.92 12.29
N LYS A 260 -19.99 -2.58 13.32
CA LYS A 260 -19.85 -3.19 14.66
C LYS A 260 -20.14 -4.69 14.63
N GLU A 261 -21.15 -5.13 13.88
CA GLU A 261 -21.42 -6.57 13.73
C GLU A 261 -20.23 -7.30 13.08
N GLN A 262 -19.52 -6.65 12.15
CA GLN A 262 -18.31 -7.20 11.54
C GLN A 262 -17.16 -7.27 12.56
N VAL A 263 -17.05 -6.30 13.47
CA VAL A 263 -16.07 -6.33 14.56
C VAL A 263 -16.32 -7.52 15.48
N GLU A 264 -17.55 -7.74 15.92
CA GLU A 264 -17.90 -8.85 16.80
C GLU A 264 -17.52 -10.19 16.16
N LYS A 265 -17.94 -10.40 14.90
CA LYS A 265 -17.56 -11.60 14.11
C LYS A 265 -16.05 -11.77 14.00
N ALA A 266 -15.31 -10.69 13.79
CA ALA A 266 -13.86 -10.74 13.67
C ALA A 266 -13.17 -11.06 15.01
N GLN A 267 -13.67 -10.51 16.12
CA GLN A 267 -13.14 -10.77 17.45
C GLN A 267 -13.41 -12.21 17.88
N ASP A 268 -14.61 -12.71 17.62
CA ASP A 268 -14.98 -14.10 17.90
C ASP A 268 -14.12 -15.08 17.09
N GLU A 269 -13.95 -14.83 15.80
CA GLU A 269 -13.10 -15.67 14.95
C GLU A 269 -11.63 -15.57 15.35
N ALA A 270 -11.10 -14.38 15.64
CA ALA A 270 -9.73 -14.22 16.11
C ALA A 270 -9.48 -15.01 17.39
N LYS A 271 -10.43 -14.97 18.33
CA LYS A 271 -10.38 -15.77 19.56
C LYS A 271 -10.42 -17.27 19.27
N ALA A 272 -11.30 -17.72 18.37
CA ALA A 272 -11.39 -19.13 17.97
C ALA A 272 -10.11 -19.64 17.31
N GLU A 273 -9.43 -18.78 16.55
CA GLU A 273 -8.15 -19.03 15.88
C GLU A 273 -6.93 -18.86 16.81
N GLY A 274 -7.15 -18.51 18.10
CA GLY A 274 -6.08 -18.33 19.09
C GLY A 274 -5.25 -17.05 18.90
N MET A 275 -5.76 -16.09 18.14
CA MET A 275 -5.11 -14.81 17.88
C MET A 275 -5.34 -13.81 19.02
N ALA A 276 -4.43 -12.85 19.16
CA ALA A 276 -4.73 -11.65 19.91
C ALA A 276 -5.89 -10.89 19.25
N VAL A 277 -6.74 -10.27 20.06
CA VAL A 277 -7.86 -9.46 19.58
C VAL A 277 -7.34 -8.39 18.60
N PRO A 278 -7.93 -8.27 17.39
CA PRO A 278 -7.52 -7.25 16.43
C PRO A 278 -7.66 -5.84 17.02
N LEU A 279 -6.70 -4.96 16.72
CA LEU A 279 -6.81 -3.56 17.07
C LEU A 279 -7.89 -2.91 16.20
N ILE A 280 -8.92 -2.35 16.81
CA ILE A 280 -10.03 -1.70 16.08
C ILE A 280 -9.75 -0.20 15.97
N VAL A 281 -9.71 0.31 14.74
CA VAL A 281 -9.54 1.73 14.43
C VAL A 281 -10.75 2.22 13.65
N TRP A 282 -11.42 3.22 14.18
CA TRP A 282 -12.58 3.85 13.55
C TRP A 282 -12.14 5.10 12.80
N HIS A 283 -12.52 5.21 11.52
CA HIS A 283 -12.25 6.36 10.68
C HIS A 283 -13.59 6.99 10.25
N ASN A 284 -13.82 8.25 10.62
CA ASN A 284 -15.04 8.96 10.22
C ASN A 284 -14.78 9.72 8.92
N GLU A 285 -15.37 9.24 7.82
CA GLU A 285 -15.22 9.83 6.48
C GLU A 285 -16.00 11.15 6.33
N GLN A 286 -16.97 11.44 7.21
CA GLN A 286 -17.67 12.73 7.20
C GLN A 286 -16.77 13.93 7.54
N ILE A 287 -15.53 13.69 8.00
CA ILE A 287 -14.56 14.72 8.36
C ILE A 287 -13.66 15.10 7.17
N ILE A 288 -13.77 14.41 6.02
CA ILE A 288 -13.06 14.82 4.81
C ILE A 288 -13.83 15.97 4.16
N LEU A 289 -13.32 17.17 4.43
CA LEU A 289 -13.75 18.45 3.89
C LEU A 289 -13.86 18.42 2.36
N ASP A 290 -14.90 19.08 1.86
CA ASP A 290 -15.10 19.47 0.47
C ASP A 290 -13.77 19.85 -0.21
N VAL A 291 -13.46 19.17 -1.33
CA VAL A 291 -12.38 19.57 -2.26
C VAL A 291 -12.99 20.31 -3.43
#